data_AF-A0A7I9Y8C3-F1
#
_entry.id   AF-A0A7I9Y8C3-F1
#
_cell.length_a   1.000
_cell.length_b   1.000
_cell.length_c   1.000
_cell.angle_alpha   90.00
_cell.angle_beta   90.00
_cell.angle_gamma   90.00
#
_symmetry.space_group_name_H-M   'P 1'
#
loop_
_entity.id
_entity.type
_entity.pdbx_description
1 polymer ?
#
loop_
_entity_poly.entity_id
_entity_poly.type
_entity_poly.pdbx_seq_one_letter_code
_entity_poly.pdbx_strand_id
1 'polypeptide(L)' 'MLLIGQGRVAVRSESVVGQPKSGRSRRDLPMPADLVTTLRALKATQQREAMALGIGWSDERLIAVREDGEPVRHE' A
#
# COMPACT_ATOMS: atom_id res chain seq x y z
N MET A 1 -4.04 15.51 0.77
CA MET A 1 -2.78 15.28 0.05
C MET A 1 -2.18 13.99 0.58
N LEU A 2 -1.92 13.00 -0.27
CA LEU A 2 -1.29 11.72 0.12
C LEU A 2 0.07 11.66 -0.57
N LEU A 3 1.12 11.37 0.20
CA LEU A 3 2.51 11.32 -0.25
C LEU A 3 2.89 9.88 -0.58
N ILE A 4 3.65 9.66 -1.65
CA ILE A 4 4.34 8.38 -1.85
C ILE A 4 5.49 8.32 -0.83
N GLY A 5 5.23 7.68 0.32
CA GLY A 5 6.21 7.56 1.41
C GLY A 5 7.21 6.43 1.22
N GLN A 6 6.80 5.34 0.56
CA GLN A 6 7.58 4.11 0.46
C GLN A 6 7.44 3.53 -0.95
N GLY A 7 8.54 3.04 -1.52
CA GLY A 7 8.54 2.26 -2.75
C GLY A 7 8.92 0.82 -2.43
N ARG A 8 8.20 -0.17 -2.99
CA ARG A 8 8.59 -1.57 -2.89
C ARG A 8 9.32 -1.97 -4.16
N VAL A 9 10.57 -2.39 -4.04
CA VAL A 9 11.41 -2.83 -5.16
C VAL A 9 11.81 -4.28 -4.95
N ALA A 10 11.72 -5.05 -6.02
CA ALA A 10 12.25 -6.40 -6.08
C ALA A 10 13.78 -6.36 -6.07
N VAL A 11 14.42 -6.92 -5.05
CA VAL A 11 15.87 -7.03 -5.00
C VAL A 11 16.19 -8.50 -4.80
N ARG A 12 16.53 -9.18 -5.91
CA ARG A 12 16.58 -10.65 -5.96
C ARG A 12 15.23 -11.19 -5.47
N SER A 13 15.10 -12.45 -5.05
CA SER A 13 13.82 -13.13 -4.79
C SER A 13 12.97 -12.56 -3.62
N GLU A 14 13.29 -11.35 -3.13
CA GLU A 14 12.68 -10.72 -1.97
C GLU A 14 12.25 -9.28 -2.28
N SER A 15 11.09 -8.89 -1.78
CA SER A 15 10.57 -7.53 -1.95
C SER A 15 10.94 -6.69 -0.74
N VAL A 16 11.79 -5.69 -0.92
CA VAL A 16 12.18 -4.77 0.15
C VAL A 16 11.27 -3.54 0.09
N VAL A 17 10.59 -3.26 1.21
CA VAL A 17 9.88 -1.99 1.43
C VAL A 17 10.88 -1.01 2.02
N GLY A 18 11.11 0.11 1.33
CA GLY A 18 12.01 1.15 1.82
C GLY A 18 11.70 2.51 1.22
N GLN A 19 12.28 3.54 1.83
CA GLN A 19 12.19 4.87 1.24
C GLN A 19 12.83 4.85 -0.15
N PRO A 20 12.31 5.62 -1.12
CA PRO A 20 12.92 5.70 -2.44
C PRO A 20 14.41 6.00 -2.31
N LYS A 21 15.26 5.17 -2.94
CA LYS A 21 16.74 5.24 -2.86
C LYS A 21 17.29 6.64 -3.18
N SER A 22 16.53 7.45 -3.91
CA SER A 22 16.82 8.87 -4.11
C SER A 22 15.53 9.69 -3.97
N GLY A 23 15.65 10.91 -3.42
CA GLY A 23 14.55 11.87 -3.34
C GLY A 23 13.92 12.20 -4.70
N ARG A 24 14.63 11.93 -5.81
CA ARG A 24 14.16 12.12 -7.19
C ARG A 24 12.96 11.24 -7.58
N SER A 25 12.81 10.09 -6.90
CA SER A 25 11.65 9.19 -7.10
C SER A 25 10.47 9.52 -6.19
N ARG A 26 10.66 10.39 -5.19
CA ARG A 26 9.55 10.86 -4.36
C ARG A 26 8.87 12.00 -5.10
N ARG A 27 7.65 11.75 -5.59
CA ARG A 27 6.86 12.75 -6.31
C ARG A 27 5.48 12.83 -5.67
N ASP A 28 5.02 14.06 -5.48
CA ASP A 28 3.61 14.33 -5.19
C ASP A 28 2.82 14.12 -6.47
N LEU A 29 1.98 13.10 -6.49
CA LEU A 29 1.03 12.89 -7.57
C LEU A 29 -0.29 13.55 -7.17
N PRO A 30 -0.86 14.44 -8.01
CA PRO A 30 -2.19 14.94 -7.76
C PRO A 30 -3.15 13.74 -7.76
N MET A 31 -3.89 13.56 -6.67
CA MET A 31 -4.84 12.47 -6.54
C MET A 31 -6.17 12.90 -7.16
N PRO A 32 -6.62 12.26 -8.24
CA PRO A 32 -7.98 12.44 -8.74
C PRO A 32 -9.02 12.12 -7.65
N ALA A 33 -10.14 12.83 -7.63
CA ALA A 33 -11.13 12.72 -6.54
C ALA A 33 -11.79 11.31 -6.50
N ASP A 34 -11.98 10.71 -7.66
CA ASP A 34 -12.39 9.32 -7.86
C ASP A 34 -11.36 8.33 -7.26
N LEU A 35 -10.06 8.58 -7.45
CA LEU A 35 -9.01 7.76 -6.84
C LEU A 35 -9.05 7.84 -5.30
N VAL A 36 -9.23 9.04 -4.73
CA VAL A 36 -9.37 9.20 -3.27
C VAL A 36 -10.56 8.39 -2.75
N THR A 37 -11.69 8.48 -3.45
CA THR A 37 -12.93 7.77 -3.08
C THR A 37 -12.72 6.26 -3.12
N THR A 38 -12.11 5.77 -4.19
CA THR A 38 -11.80 4.35 -4.40
C THR A 38 -10.87 3.81 -3.31
N LEU A 39 -9.80 4.53 -2.99
CA LEU A 39 -8.85 4.13 -1.95
C LEU A 39 -9.48 4.11 -0.55
N ARG A 40 -10.41 5.02 -0.25
CA ARG A 40 -11.16 5.00 1.02
C ARG A 40 -12.09 3.79 1.11
N ALA A 41 -12.80 3.46 0.04
CA ALA A 41 -13.64 2.28 -0.02
C ALA A 41 -12.81 0.99 0.13
N LEU A 42 -11.67 0.90 -0.55
CA LEU A 42 -10.73 -0.21 -0.42
C LEU A 42 -10.22 -0.37 1.02
N LYS A 43 -9.83 0.74 1.68
CA LYS A 43 -9.40 0.73 3.09
C LYS A 43 -10.46 0.11 3.99
N ALA A 44 -11.73 0.52 3.84
CA ALA A 44 -12.83 0.00 4.65
C ALA A 44 -13.05 -1.50 4.41
N THR A 45 -12.89 -1.98 3.17
CA THR A 45 -12.98 -3.42 2.86
C THR A 45 -11.85 -4.21 3.51
N GLN A 46 -10.59 -3.77 3.37
CA GLN A 46 -9.45 -4.45 3.98
C GLN A 46 -9.51 -4.44 5.52
N GLN A 47 -10.09 -3.40 6.13
CA GLN A 47 -10.33 -3.38 7.57
C GLN A 47 -11.28 -4.49 8.02
N ARG A 48 -12.35 -4.71 7.26
CA ARG A 48 -13.31 -5.80 7.53
C ARG A 48 -12.66 -7.16 7.33
N GLU A 49 -11.88 -7.35 6.28
CA GLU A 49 -11.14 -8.59 6.01
C GLU A 49 -10.14 -8.89 7.14
N ALA A 50 -9.32 -7.91 7.52
CA ALA A 50 -8.37 -8.05 8.62
C ALA A 50 -9.08 -8.40 9.94
N MET A 51 -10.19 -7.73 10.24
CA MET A 51 -11.01 -8.04 11.43
C MET A 51 -11.57 -9.46 11.38
N ALA A 52 -12.08 -9.91 10.23
CA ALA A 52 -12.62 -11.26 10.04
C ALA A 52 -11.55 -12.35 10.21
N LEU A 53 -10.30 -12.06 9.81
CA LEU A 53 -9.15 -12.95 9.95
C LEU A 53 -8.40 -12.82 11.29
N GLY A 54 -8.81 -11.88 12.16
CA GLY A 54 -8.11 -11.61 13.42
C GLY A 54 -6.73 -10.96 13.24
N ILE A 55 -6.46 -10.35 12.09
CA ILE A 55 -5.21 -9.67 11.77
C ILE A 55 -5.26 -8.23 12.29
N GLY A 56 -4.20 -7.78 12.95
CA GLY A 56 -4.07 -6.40 13.43
C GLY A 56 -4.07 -5.38 12.29
N TRP A 57 -4.80 -4.27 12.46
CA TRP A 57 -4.82 -3.18 11.49
C TRP A 57 -3.76 -2.12 11.79
N SER A 58 -3.03 -1.66 10.76
CA SER A 58 -2.13 -0.50 10.82
C SER A 58 -2.40 0.40 9.61
N ASP A 59 -2.38 1.71 9.81
CA ASP A 59 -2.51 2.69 8.71
C ASP A 59 -1.25 2.78 7.84
N GLU A 60 -0.13 2.20 8.29
CA GLU A 60 1.13 2.13 7.55
C GLU A 60 1.23 0.86 6.68
N ARG A 61 0.21 -0.01 6.71
CA ARG A 61 0.20 -1.23 5.90
C ARG A 61 0.13 -0.92 4.40
N LEU A 62 0.55 -1.90 3.61
CA LEU A 62 0.40 -1.84 2.15
C LEU A 62 -1.07 -1.92 1.76
N ILE A 63 -1.43 -1.16 0.71
CA ILE A 63 -2.76 -1.20 0.08
C ILE A 63 -2.86 -2.31 -0.97
N ALA A 64 -1.75 -2.71 -1.60
CA ALA A 64 -1.68 -3.78 -2.59
C ALA A 64 -1.37 -5.11 -1.90
N VAL A 65 -2.37 -5.63 -1.21
CA VAL A 65 -2.31 -6.88 -0.45
C VAL A 65 -3.45 -7.80 -0.89
N ARG A 66 -3.28 -9.10 -0.71
CA ARG A 66 -4.36 -10.09 -0.82
C ARG A 66 -5.28 -10.02 0.41
N GLU A 67 -6.38 -10.76 0.39
CA GLU A 67 -7.36 -10.84 1.50
C GLU A 67 -6.71 -11.30 2.82
N ASP A 68 -5.69 -12.14 2.76
CA ASP A 68 -4.90 -12.60 3.91
C ASP A 68 -3.88 -11.56 4.43
N GLY A 69 -3.82 -10.39 3.79
CA GLY A 69 -2.90 -9.31 4.15
C GLY A 69 -1.49 -9.44 3.58
N GLU A 70 -1.18 -10.54 2.88
CA GLU A 70 0.13 -10.70 2.24
C GLU A 70 0.28 -9.77 1.03
N PRO A 71 1.47 -9.17 0.79
CA PRO A 71 1.70 -8.29 -0.34
C PRO A 71 1.49 -8.99 -1.68
N VAL A 72 0.83 -8.31 -2.61
CA VAL A 72 0.70 -8.81 -3.99
C VAL A 72 2.09 -8.91 -4.61
N ARG A 73 2.41 -10.04 -5.22
CA ARG A 73 3.68 -10.29 -5.91
C ARG A 73 3.74 -9.46 -7.20
N HIS A 74 4.89 -8.91 -7.53
CA HIS A 74 5.04 -7.89 -8.58
C HIS A 74 5.43 -8.47 -9.96
N GLU A 75 5.29 -9.77 -10.14
CA GLU A 75 5.75 -10.52 -11.33
C GLU A 75 4.75 -10.50 -12.49
#